data_AF-A0A838WEK3-F1
#
_entry.id   AF-A0A838WEK3-F1
#
_cell.length_a   1.000
_cell.length_b   1.000
_cell.length_c   1.000
_cell.angle_alpha   90.00
_cell.angle_beta   90.00
_cell.angle_gamma   90.00
#
_symmetry.space_group_name_H-M   'P 1'
#
loop_
_entity.id
_entity.type
_entity.pdbx_description
1 polymer ?
#
loop_
_entity_poly.entity_id
_entity_poly.type
_entity_poly.pdbx_seq_one_letter_code
_entity_poly.pdbx_strand_id
1 'polypeptide(L)'
;STLIDPWLMYPVIMAMKGPAYPLTWHRWGRTLGVMIKLKDEISGEVDARGRISKGLTANERERQQRAEVVAGDILRRAGCASESIFTTPPRGTHPSGTVRIGPMLSTNLETQVSGLYVCDASVFPEALCRPTVLTIIALAKRLAAHLLTRSAPPATALSSLT
;
A
#
# COMPACT_ATOMS: atom_id res chain seq x y z
N SER A 1 3.69 13.59 13.84
CA SER A 1 3.21 12.21 13.62
C SER A 1 4.01 11.31 14.52
N THR A 2 3.40 10.63 15.48
CA THR A 2 4.09 9.62 16.29
C THR A 2 4.20 8.36 15.45
N LEU A 3 5.43 7.93 15.16
CA LEU A 3 5.71 6.70 14.42
C LEU A 3 5.22 5.45 15.17
N ILE A 4 5.11 5.58 16.50
CA ILE A 4 4.56 4.61 17.42
C ILE A 4 3.03 4.65 17.44
N ASP A 5 2.43 3.49 17.66
CA ASP A 5 0.99 3.34 17.84
C ASP A 5 0.45 4.22 18.98
N PRO A 6 -0.84 4.60 18.88
CA PRO A 6 -1.72 5.04 19.94
C PRO A 6 -1.17 4.87 21.35
N TRP A 7 -1.02 5.93 22.16
CA TRP A 7 -0.73 5.71 23.57
C TRP A 7 -1.74 4.79 24.23
N LEU A 8 -2.95 4.58 23.70
CA LEU A 8 -3.96 3.65 24.20
C LEU A 8 -3.90 2.26 23.52
N MET A 9 -3.39 2.20 22.28
CA MET A 9 -3.35 0.99 21.45
C MET A 9 -2.06 0.20 21.63
N TYR A 10 -1.00 0.83 22.14
CA TYR A 10 0.30 0.21 22.26
C TYR A 10 0.33 -1.13 23.02
N PRO A 11 -0.43 -1.42 24.13
CA PRO A 11 -0.25 -2.68 24.82
C PRO A 11 -0.87 -3.83 24.02
N VAL A 12 -1.96 -3.55 23.29
CA VAL A 12 -2.69 -4.50 22.43
C VAL A 12 -1.79 -4.94 21.29
N ILE A 13 -1.09 -3.99 20.68
CA ILE A 13 -0.20 -4.27 19.56
C ILE A 13 1.08 -4.96 20.05
N MET A 14 1.62 -4.53 21.19
CA MET A 14 2.77 -5.18 21.81
C MET A 14 2.47 -6.60 22.28
N ALA A 15 1.22 -6.91 22.67
CA ALA A 15 0.82 -8.27 23.01
C ALA A 15 0.95 -9.23 21.83
N MET A 16 0.77 -8.75 20.59
CA MET A 16 1.03 -9.55 19.37
C MET A 16 2.51 -9.92 19.20
N LYS A 17 3.43 -9.18 19.84
CA LYS A 17 4.86 -9.48 19.84
C LYS A 17 5.23 -10.48 20.95
N GLY A 18 4.59 -10.37 22.11
CA GLY A 18 4.75 -11.29 23.24
C GLY A 18 4.31 -10.68 24.57
N PRO A 19 4.11 -11.50 25.61
CA PRO A 19 3.49 -11.08 26.87
C PRO A 19 4.32 -10.07 27.69
N ALA A 20 5.63 -9.99 27.47
CA ALA A 20 6.51 -9.05 28.18
C ALA A 20 6.46 -7.61 27.63
N TYR A 21 6.12 -7.44 26.35
CA TYR A 21 6.19 -6.15 25.67
C TYR A 21 5.12 -5.14 26.10
N PRO A 22 3.87 -5.52 26.45
CA PRO A 22 2.88 -4.57 26.98
C PRO A 22 3.35 -3.79 28.20
N LEU A 23 4.22 -4.38 29.05
CA LEU A 23 4.75 -3.73 30.26
C LEU A 23 5.63 -2.52 29.95
N THR A 24 6.16 -2.42 28.73
CA THR A 24 6.99 -1.28 28.30
C THR A 24 6.19 0.01 28.10
N TRP A 25 4.86 -0.03 28.24
CA TRP A 25 3.93 1.11 28.16
C TRP A 25 4.35 2.34 28.95
N HIS A 26 4.89 2.16 30.16
CA HIS A 26 5.37 3.26 31.00
C HIS A 26 6.48 4.09 30.33
N ARG A 27 7.14 3.55 29.30
CA ARG A 27 8.19 4.22 28.51
C ARG A 27 7.65 4.85 27.22
N TRP A 28 6.35 4.78 26.94
CA TRP A 28 5.76 5.20 25.65
C TRP A 28 6.18 6.62 25.23
N GLY A 29 6.16 7.59 26.15
CA GLY A 29 6.59 8.97 25.88
C GLY A 29 8.09 9.17 25.67
N ARG A 30 8.89 8.10 25.82
CA ARG A 30 10.35 8.08 25.66
C ARG A 30 10.77 7.14 24.52
N THR A 31 9.84 6.71 23.68
CA THR A 31 10.12 5.79 22.58
C THR A 31 10.57 6.54 21.33
N LEU A 32 11.72 6.15 20.79
CA LEU A 32 12.16 6.52 19.45
C LEU A 32 11.80 5.39 18.48
N GLY A 33 11.36 5.73 17.27
CA GLY A 33 10.97 4.76 16.26
C GLY A 33 11.56 5.06 14.89
N VAL A 34 11.91 4.00 14.16
CA VAL A 34 12.29 4.03 12.75
C VAL A 34 11.28 3.19 11.97
N MET A 35 10.63 3.77 10.97
CA MET A 35 9.66 3.05 10.14
C MET A 35 10.37 2.44 8.96
N ILE A 36 10.31 1.12 8.87
CA ILE A 36 10.77 0.37 7.70
C ILE A 36 9.61 0.31 6.71
N LYS A 37 9.80 0.91 5.53
CA LYS A 37 8.87 0.79 4.39
C LYS A 37 9.52 -0.04 3.30
N LEU A 38 8.98 -1.22 3.05
CA LEU A 38 9.36 -2.04 1.90
C LEU A 38 8.37 -1.85 0.76
N LYS A 39 8.90 -1.93 -0.46
CA LYS A 39 8.08 -2.11 -1.66
C LYS A 39 7.77 -3.60 -1.78
N ASP A 40 6.48 -3.91 -1.72
CA ASP A 40 5.97 -5.27 -1.85
C ASP A 40 6.08 -5.79 -3.29
N GLU A 41 6.25 -7.10 -3.41
CA GLU A 41 6.11 -7.86 -4.63
C GLU A 41 4.64 -8.20 -4.89
N ILE A 42 4.30 -8.44 -6.15
CA ILE A 42 2.98 -8.97 -6.51
C ILE A 42 2.88 -10.41 -6.01
N SER A 43 2.15 -10.61 -4.93
CA SER A 43 1.81 -11.92 -4.38
C SER A 43 0.53 -11.80 -3.55
N GLY A 44 0.02 -12.95 -3.11
CA GLY A 44 -1.24 -13.01 -2.38
C GLY A 44 -2.46 -12.94 -3.30
N GLU A 45 -3.63 -12.93 -2.68
CA GLU A 45 -4.91 -12.97 -3.37
C GLU A 45 -6.04 -12.36 -2.53
N VAL A 46 -7.11 -11.99 -3.23
CA VAL A 46 -8.42 -11.71 -2.66
C VAL A 46 -9.37 -12.74 -3.25
N ASP A 47 -9.92 -13.62 -2.43
CA ASP A 47 -10.82 -14.67 -2.92
C ASP A 47 -12.25 -14.14 -3.17
N ALA A 48 -13.08 -14.97 -3.81
CA ALA A 48 -14.47 -14.61 -4.12
C ALA A 48 -15.35 -14.35 -2.87
N ARG A 49 -14.89 -14.73 -1.66
CA ARG A 49 -15.56 -14.45 -0.38
C ARG A 49 -15.03 -13.17 0.27
N GLY A 50 -14.10 -12.47 -0.37
CA GLY A 50 -13.46 -11.26 0.13
C GLY A 50 -12.35 -11.52 1.15
N ARG A 51 -11.88 -12.76 1.32
CA ARG A 51 -10.75 -13.05 2.20
C ARG A 51 -9.45 -12.62 1.53
N ILE A 52 -8.63 -11.91 2.27
CA ILE A 52 -7.33 -11.41 1.82
C ILE A 52 -6.24 -12.32 2.39
N SER A 53 -5.40 -12.85 1.50
CA SER A 53 -4.21 -13.63 1.87
C SER A 53 -2.98 -12.96 1.26
N LYS A 54 -2.09 -12.40 2.09
CA LYS A 54 -0.82 -11.81 1.65
C LYS A 54 0.23 -12.11 2.70
N GLY A 55 1.19 -12.94 2.33
CA GLY A 55 2.39 -13.21 3.11
C GLY A 55 3.59 -12.46 2.54
N LEU A 56 4.65 -12.32 3.35
CA LEU A 56 5.94 -11.87 2.85
C LEU A 56 6.58 -12.95 1.97
N THR A 57 7.08 -12.60 0.80
CA THR A 57 7.90 -13.49 -0.03
C THR A 57 9.27 -13.72 0.62
N ALA A 58 10.04 -14.70 0.12
CA ALA A 58 11.38 -14.95 0.63
C ALA A 58 12.30 -13.72 0.47
N ASN A 59 12.23 -13.05 -0.69
CA ASN A 59 13.00 -11.84 -0.97
C ASN A 59 12.54 -10.66 -0.10
N GLU A 60 11.22 -10.48 0.11
CA GLU A 60 10.71 -9.47 1.03
C GLU A 60 11.20 -9.70 2.47
N ARG A 61 11.22 -10.94 2.96
CA ARG A 61 11.77 -11.28 4.29
C ARG A 61 13.25 -10.95 4.40
N GLU A 62 14.05 -11.27 3.39
CA GLU A 62 15.48 -10.98 3.38
C GLU A 62 15.74 -9.47 3.39
N ARG A 63 15.01 -8.71 2.55
CA ARG A 63 15.07 -7.25 2.53
C ARG A 63 14.63 -6.64 3.86
N GLN A 64 13.61 -7.21 4.50
CA GLN A 64 13.11 -6.79 5.80
C GLN A 64 14.18 -6.99 6.87
N GLN A 65 14.83 -8.15 6.92
CA GLN A 65 15.91 -8.44 7.86
C GLN A 65 17.08 -7.45 7.72
N ARG A 66 17.51 -7.16 6.49
CA ARG A 66 18.54 -6.14 6.24
C ARG A 66 18.12 -4.76 6.74
N ALA A 67 16.87 -4.37 6.49
CA ALA A 67 16.36 -3.08 6.95
C ALA A 67 16.28 -3.00 8.48
N GLU A 68 15.95 -4.11 9.16
CA GLU A 68 15.95 -4.20 10.62
C GLU A 68 17.34 -4.02 11.22
N VAL A 69 18.38 -4.58 10.60
CA VAL A 69 19.78 -4.37 11.02
C VAL A 69 20.14 -2.88 10.93
N VAL A 70 19.87 -2.25 9.78
CA VAL A 70 20.17 -0.83 9.55
C VAL A 70 19.38 0.06 10.52
N ALA A 71 18.09 -0.20 10.71
CA ALA A 71 17.25 0.54 11.65
C ALA A 71 17.76 0.39 13.10
N GLY A 72 18.16 -0.82 13.49
CA GLY A 72 18.76 -1.08 14.80
C GLY A 72 20.05 -0.30 15.02
N ASP A 73 20.93 -0.22 14.01
CA ASP A 73 22.16 0.57 14.09
C ASP A 73 21.90 2.06 14.22
N ILE A 74 20.89 2.59 13.51
CA ILE A 74 20.46 3.99 13.65
C ILE A 74 19.99 4.25 15.08
N LEU A 75 19.13 3.38 15.63
CA LEU A 75 18.60 3.53 16.99
C LEU A 75 19.71 3.44 18.05
N ARG A 76 20.66 2.51 17.92
CA ARG A 76 21.81 2.41 18.83
C ARG A 76 22.66 3.68 18.80
N ARG A 77 22.96 4.20 17.61
CA ARG A 77 23.71 5.46 17.45
C ARG A 77 22.95 6.67 18.00
N ALA A 78 21.62 6.62 18.01
CA ALA A 78 20.77 7.62 18.64
C ALA A 78 20.68 7.48 20.18
N GLY A 79 21.37 6.50 20.78
CA GLY A 79 21.43 6.29 22.23
C GLY A 79 20.40 5.30 22.78
N CYS A 80 19.66 4.58 21.94
CA CYS A 80 18.78 3.52 22.41
C CYS A 80 19.59 2.32 22.91
N ALA A 81 19.23 1.80 24.08
CA ALA A 81 19.86 0.60 24.62
C ALA A 81 19.50 -0.64 23.78
N SER A 82 20.47 -1.49 23.45
CA SER A 82 20.29 -2.59 22.49
C SER A 82 19.17 -3.56 22.89
N GLU A 83 19.02 -3.83 24.18
CA GLU A 83 18.00 -4.70 24.77
C GLU A 83 16.59 -4.10 24.73
N SER A 84 16.47 -2.80 24.50
CA SER A 84 15.19 -2.09 24.39
C SER A 84 14.66 -2.02 22.96
N ILE A 85 15.46 -2.39 21.95
CA ILE A 85 15.09 -2.31 20.53
C ILE A 85 14.30 -3.55 20.14
N PHE A 86 13.14 -3.35 19.52
CA PHE A 86 12.30 -4.41 18.97
C PHE A 86 11.58 -3.97 17.70
N THR A 87 11.22 -4.95 16.87
CA THR A 87 10.42 -4.73 15.64
C THR A 87 8.98 -5.16 15.86
N THR A 88 8.04 -4.29 15.51
CA THR A 88 6.59 -4.56 15.56
C THR A 88 6.13 -5.42 14.36
N PRO A 89 4.95 -6.07 14.42
CA PRO A 89 4.44 -6.85 13.30
C PRO A 89 4.29 -6.01 12.01
N PRO A 90 4.52 -6.60 10.81
CA PRO A 90 4.32 -5.93 9.54
C PRO A 90 2.90 -5.36 9.37
N ARG A 91 2.78 -4.23 8.67
CA ARG A 91 1.50 -3.55 8.42
C ARG A 91 1.25 -3.37 6.92
N GLY A 92 0.24 -4.06 6.38
CA GLY A 92 -0.23 -3.89 4.99
C GLY A 92 -1.13 -2.66 4.83
N THR A 93 -0.52 -1.47 4.81
CA THR A 93 -1.26 -0.19 4.89
C THR A 93 -1.85 0.31 3.56
N HIS A 94 -1.37 -0.21 2.43
CA HIS A 94 -1.80 0.25 1.10
C HIS A 94 -2.02 -0.95 0.16
N PRO A 95 -3.06 -1.78 0.39
CA PRO A 95 -3.40 -2.87 -0.52
C PRO A 95 -3.67 -2.31 -1.92
N SER A 96 -3.11 -2.96 -2.94
CA SER A 96 -3.20 -2.53 -4.35
C SER A 96 -2.89 -3.68 -5.30
N GLY A 97 -3.13 -3.48 -6.60
CA GLY A 97 -2.69 -4.42 -7.63
C GLY A 97 -3.54 -5.69 -7.79
N THR A 98 -4.80 -5.67 -7.36
CA THR A 98 -5.72 -6.81 -7.54
C THR A 98 -6.35 -6.90 -8.92
N VAL A 99 -6.40 -5.81 -9.70
CA VAL A 99 -6.96 -5.75 -11.07
C VAL A 99 -6.06 -4.93 -11.99
N ARG A 100 -4.88 -5.48 -12.31
CA ARG A 100 -3.74 -4.70 -12.82
C ARG A 100 -3.85 -4.28 -14.29
N ILE A 101 -3.36 -3.08 -14.58
CA ILE A 101 -3.05 -2.64 -15.96
C ILE A 101 -1.98 -3.54 -16.56
N GLY A 102 -2.21 -4.00 -17.78
CA GLY A 102 -1.39 -4.97 -18.51
C GLY A 102 -2.01 -6.37 -18.43
N PRO A 103 -1.94 -7.07 -17.27
CA PRO A 103 -2.50 -8.41 -17.14
C PRO A 103 -4.02 -8.52 -17.26
N MET A 104 -4.78 -7.53 -16.74
CA MET A 104 -6.25 -7.60 -16.66
C MET A 104 -6.94 -6.40 -17.30
N LEU A 105 -6.30 -5.23 -17.29
CA LEU A 105 -6.82 -4.00 -17.86
C LEU A 105 -5.95 -3.51 -19.01
N SER A 106 -6.58 -2.85 -19.98
CA SER A 106 -5.88 -2.05 -20.99
C SER A 106 -5.21 -0.82 -20.37
N THR A 107 -4.39 -0.11 -21.15
CA THR A 107 -3.79 1.18 -20.74
C THR A 107 -4.83 2.27 -20.46
N ASN A 108 -6.04 2.11 -21.01
CA ASN A 108 -7.19 2.97 -20.77
C ASN A 108 -8.05 2.52 -19.58
N LEU A 109 -7.57 1.57 -18.77
CA LEU A 109 -8.27 1.01 -17.61
C LEU A 109 -9.54 0.21 -17.94
N GLU A 110 -9.71 -0.16 -19.22
CA GLU A 110 -10.84 -0.97 -19.69
C GLU A 110 -10.53 -2.46 -19.48
N THR A 111 -11.51 -3.22 -19.01
CA THR A 111 -11.44 -4.68 -18.93
C THR A 111 -11.58 -5.31 -20.33
N GLN A 112 -11.56 -6.64 -20.41
CA GLN A 112 -11.91 -7.35 -21.64
C GLN A 112 -13.38 -7.18 -22.04
N VAL A 113 -14.25 -6.80 -21.10
CA VAL A 113 -15.65 -6.47 -21.37
C VAL A 113 -15.73 -5.00 -21.81
N SER A 114 -16.16 -4.79 -23.07
CA SER A 114 -16.27 -3.45 -23.65
C SER A 114 -17.18 -2.55 -22.81
N GLY A 115 -16.71 -1.34 -22.52
CA GLY A 115 -17.46 -0.37 -21.72
C GLY A 115 -17.33 -0.56 -20.20
N LEU A 116 -16.62 -1.59 -19.72
CA LEU A 116 -16.39 -1.82 -18.28
C LEU A 116 -14.97 -1.40 -17.88
N TYR A 117 -14.87 -0.46 -16.95
CA TYR A 117 -13.62 0.16 -16.50
C TYR A 117 -13.43 0.03 -14.98
N VAL A 118 -12.19 0.02 -14.53
CA VAL A 118 -11.83 0.03 -13.09
C VAL A 118 -10.87 1.19 -12.82
N CYS A 119 -11.09 1.98 -11.78
CA CYS A 119 -10.20 3.11 -11.47
C CYS A 119 -10.07 3.36 -9.96
N ASP A 120 -9.29 2.53 -9.30
CA ASP A 120 -8.91 2.66 -7.89
C ASP A 120 -7.46 2.12 -7.68
N ALA A 121 -7.07 1.83 -6.44
CA ALA A 121 -5.73 1.29 -6.14
C ALA A 121 -5.49 -0.13 -6.73
N SER A 122 -6.54 -0.87 -7.10
CA SER A 122 -6.41 -2.22 -7.66
C SER A 122 -5.68 -2.22 -9.00
N VAL A 123 -5.69 -1.09 -9.72
CA VAL A 123 -5.19 -1.00 -11.10
C VAL A 123 -3.68 -0.88 -11.21
N PHE A 124 -2.99 -0.58 -10.10
CA PHE A 124 -1.54 -0.38 -10.14
C PHE A 124 -0.82 -1.65 -10.61
N PRO A 125 0.12 -1.53 -11.57
CA PRO A 125 0.83 -2.69 -12.08
C PRO A 125 1.71 -3.37 -11.01
N GLU A 126 2.12 -2.61 -10.00
CA GLU A 126 2.95 -3.01 -8.87
C GLU A 126 2.69 -2.12 -7.64
N ALA A 127 3.16 -2.55 -6.47
CA ALA A 127 3.12 -1.72 -5.27
C ALA A 127 3.94 -0.44 -5.45
N LEU A 128 3.35 0.72 -5.18
CA LEU A 128 4.00 2.01 -5.48
C LEU A 128 5.02 2.46 -4.41
N CYS A 129 4.97 1.89 -3.20
CA CYS A 129 5.75 2.34 -2.03
C CYS A 129 5.64 3.86 -1.75
N ARG A 130 4.52 4.48 -2.15
CA ARG A 130 4.27 5.92 -2.09
C ARG A 130 2.78 6.19 -1.83
N PRO A 131 2.42 7.39 -1.33
CA PRO A 131 1.01 7.78 -1.21
C PRO A 131 0.27 7.61 -2.53
N THR A 132 -0.81 6.83 -2.52
CA THR A 132 -1.52 6.41 -3.73
C THR A 132 -2.54 7.43 -4.23
N VAL A 133 -2.96 8.35 -3.35
CA VAL A 133 -4.06 9.30 -3.57
C VAL A 133 -3.87 10.11 -4.86
N LEU A 134 -2.71 10.75 -5.04
CA LEU A 134 -2.47 11.58 -6.23
C LEU A 134 -2.45 10.76 -7.53
N THR A 135 -1.92 9.53 -7.48
CA THR A 135 -1.92 8.62 -8.62
C THR A 135 -3.36 8.23 -9.00
N ILE A 136 -4.21 7.89 -8.03
CA ILE A 136 -5.61 7.53 -8.28
C ILE A 136 -6.37 8.72 -8.87
N ILE A 137 -6.18 9.93 -8.31
CA ILE A 137 -6.81 11.15 -8.85
C ILE A 137 -6.37 11.40 -10.29
N ALA A 138 -5.08 11.24 -10.60
CA ALA A 138 -4.56 11.42 -11.95
C ALA A 138 -5.15 10.39 -12.94
N LEU A 139 -5.24 9.12 -12.53
CA LEU A 139 -5.86 8.06 -13.32
C LEU A 139 -7.35 8.34 -13.57
N ALA A 140 -8.09 8.78 -12.55
CA ALA A 140 -9.50 9.11 -12.65
C ALA A 140 -9.75 10.28 -13.62
N LYS A 141 -8.94 11.34 -13.54
CA LYS A 141 -9.02 12.47 -14.47
C LYS A 141 -8.71 12.05 -15.91
N ARG A 142 -7.69 11.22 -16.11
CA ARG A 142 -7.34 10.69 -17.43
C ARG A 142 -8.46 9.82 -18.00
N LEU A 143 -9.04 8.94 -17.18
CA LEU A 143 -10.16 8.08 -17.58
C LEU A 143 -11.39 8.92 -17.95
N ALA A 144 -11.74 9.93 -17.15
CA ALA A 144 -12.87 10.81 -17.45
C ALA A 144 -12.70 11.51 -18.81
N ALA A 145 -11.50 12.04 -19.10
CA ALA A 145 -11.19 12.64 -20.39
C ALA A 145 -11.34 11.61 -21.54
N HIS A 146 -10.82 10.40 -21.38
CA HIS A 146 -10.96 9.32 -22.36
C HIS A 146 -12.43 8.98 -22.65
N LEU A 147 -13.25 8.82 -21.61
CA LEU A 147 -14.67 8.51 -21.76
C LEU A 147 -15.44 9.64 -22.46
N LEU A 148 -15.13 10.90 -22.15
CA LEU A 148 -15.77 12.05 -22.82
C LEU A 148 -15.40 12.12 -24.32
N THR A 149 -14.17 11.78 -24.69
CA THR A 149 -13.79 11.71 -26.12
C THR A 149 -14.48 10.57 -26.86
N ARG A 150 -14.78 9.46 -26.18
CA ARG A 150 -15.44 8.29 -26.77
C ARG A 150 -16.96 8.47 -26.92
N SER A 151 -17.56 9.28 -26.04
CA SER A 151 -19.00 9.60 -26.05
C SER A 151 -19.36 10.78 -26.97
N ALA A 152 -18.37 11.45 -27.58
CA ALA A 152 -18.65 12.49 -28.56
C ALA A 152 -19.31 11.88 -29.80
N PRO A 153 -20.47 12.39 -30.27
CA PRO A 153 -21.06 11.91 -31.51
C PRO A 153 -20.10 12.14 -32.69
N PRO A 154 -20.08 11.25 -33.70
CA PRO A 154 -19.25 11.47 -34.89
C PRO A 154 -19.60 12.81 -35.54
N ALA A 155 -18.58 13.60 -35.89
CA ALA A 155 -18.69 14.96 -36.40
C ALA A 155 -19.30 15.08 -37.82
N THR A 156 -20.13 14.13 -38.26
CA THR A 156 -20.53 13.94 -39.67
C THR A 156 -22.04 13.86 -39.91
N ALA A 157 -22.84 14.62 -39.15
CA ALA A 157 -24.30 14.69 -39.38
C ALA A 157 -24.88 16.12 -39.48
N LEU A 158 -24.08 17.12 -39.90
CA LEU A 158 -24.53 18.51 -40.02
C LEU A 158 -24.34 19.15 -41.41
N SER A 159 -23.94 18.40 -42.43
CA SER A 159 -23.65 18.95 -43.77
C SER A 159 -24.67 18.58 -44.87
N SER A 160 -25.89 18.16 -44.55
CA SER A 160 -26.91 17.80 -45.58
C SER A 160 -28.22 18.59 -45.49
N LEU A 161 -28.17 19.82 -44.95
CA LEU A 161 -29.30 20.76 -44.96
C LEU A 161 -28.83 22.15 -45.40
N THR A 162 -28.48 22.27 -46.68
CA THR A 162 -28.52 23.51 -47.47
C THR A 162 -28.85 23.16 -48.91
#